data_AF-A0A8T6N3Q4-F1
#
_entry.id   AF-A0A8T6N3Q4-F1
#
_cell.length_a   1.000
_cell.length_b   1.000
_cell.length_c   1.000
_cell.angle_alpha   90.00
_cell.angle_beta   90.00
_cell.angle_gamma   90.00
#
_symmetry.space_group_name_H-M   'P 1'
#
loop_
_entity.id
_entity.type
_entity.pdbx_description
1 polymer ?
#
loop_
_entity_poly.entity_id
_entity_poly.type
_entity_poly.pdbx_seq_one_letter_code
_entity_poly.pdbx_strand_id
1 'polypeptide(L)'
;MWAKGHVMFNTDEGDEAEWVEHVKETYQGALLRNAKSFFTGYNSNIKGHEHGNTRYNIYNGGVPRYASIISEFSNNEYKGVHFQ
;
A
#
# COMPACT_ATOMS: atom_id res chain seq x y z
N MET A 1 -16.11 9.78 10.44
CA MET A 1 -16.85 8.51 10.27
C MET A 1 -18.11 8.57 11.13
N TRP A 2 -18.13 8.05 12.37
CA TRP A 2 -19.34 8.01 13.19
C TRP A 2 -19.92 9.37 13.61
N ALA A 3 -19.07 10.36 13.92
CA ALA A 3 -19.53 11.71 14.27
C ALA A 3 -20.27 12.43 13.11
N LYS A 4 -20.08 11.96 11.87
CA LYS A 4 -20.79 12.44 10.67
C LYS A 4 -21.97 11.53 10.28
N GLY A 5 -22.30 10.52 11.10
CA GLY A 5 -23.38 9.57 10.84
C GLY A 5 -23.02 8.40 9.92
N HIS A 6 -21.81 8.35 9.37
CA HIS A 6 -21.37 7.23 8.55
C HIS A 6 -21.13 5.99 9.40
N VAL A 7 -21.44 4.82 8.83
CA VAL A 7 -21.28 3.49 9.41
C VAL A 7 -20.37 2.59 8.59
N MET A 8 -20.16 2.92 7.31
CA MET A 8 -19.31 2.18 6.39
C MET A 8 -18.55 3.15 5.48
N PHE A 9 -17.40 2.69 4.98
CA PHE A 9 -16.74 3.31 3.85
C PHE A 9 -16.15 2.22 2.96
N ASN A 10 -16.12 2.48 1.66
CA ASN A 10 -15.47 1.62 0.67
C ASN A 10 -14.64 2.47 -0.29
N THR A 11 -13.79 1.82 -1.07
CA THR A 11 -13.03 2.42 -2.16
C THR A 11 -13.24 1.57 -3.42
N ASP A 12 -12.98 2.16 -4.59
CA ASP A 12 -13.10 1.46 -5.86
C ASP A 12 -11.86 0.57 -6.10
N GLU A 13 -12.04 -0.60 -6.71
CA GLU A 13 -10.93 -1.53 -6.99
C GLU A 13 -9.80 -0.88 -7.81
N GLY A 14 -10.13 0.12 -8.64
CA GLY A 14 -9.17 0.89 -9.43
C GLY A 14 -8.24 1.75 -8.56
N ASP A 15 -8.78 2.38 -7.52
CA ASP A 15 -8.00 3.23 -6.60
C ASP A 15 -7.04 2.35 -5.75
N GLU A 16 -7.50 1.17 -5.33
CA GLU A 16 -6.64 0.19 -4.65
C GLU A 16 -5.52 -0.30 -5.57
N ALA A 17 -5.84 -0.61 -6.83
CA ALA A 17 -4.85 -1.05 -7.81
C ALA A 17 -3.80 0.03 -8.10
N GLU A 18 -4.20 1.29 -8.23
CA GLU A 18 -3.29 2.42 -8.40
C GLU A 18 -2.34 2.56 -7.20
N TRP A 19 -2.87 2.45 -5.97
CA TRP A 19 -2.05 2.46 -4.77
C TRP A 19 -1.03 1.30 -4.75
N VAL A 20 -1.45 0.09 -5.15
CA VAL A 20 -0.55 -1.07 -5.23
C VAL A 20 0.57 -0.83 -6.24
N GLU A 21 0.26 -0.31 -7.44
CA GLU A 21 1.29 0.03 -8.41
C GLU A 21 2.26 1.10 -7.88
N HIS A 22 1.74 2.12 -7.19
CA HIS A 22 2.59 3.12 -6.54
C HIS A 22 3.53 2.50 -5.50
N VAL A 23 3.06 1.55 -4.68
CA VAL A 23 3.93 0.82 -3.73
C VAL A 23 5.01 0.04 -4.49
N LYS A 24 4.67 -0.63 -5.60
CA LYS A 24 5.64 -1.36 -6.43
C LYS A 24 6.73 -0.45 -6.98
N GLU A 25 6.37 0.76 -7.40
CA GLU A 25 7.34 1.77 -7.85
C GLU A 25 8.36 2.10 -6.76
N THR A 26 7.97 2.15 -5.48
CA THR A 26 8.92 2.43 -4.39
C THR A 26 9.96 1.33 -4.18
N TYR A 27 9.72 0.12 -4.65
CA TYR A 27 10.74 -0.95 -4.68
C TYR A 27 11.72 -0.78 -5.85
N GLN A 28 11.38 0.01 -6.87
CA GLN A 28 12.29 0.29 -7.97
C GLN A 28 13.48 1.11 -7.46
N GLY A 29 14.70 0.66 -7.78
CA GLY A 29 15.94 1.29 -7.30
C GLY A 29 16.42 0.86 -5.90
N ALA A 30 15.57 0.19 -5.10
CA ALA A 30 15.96 -0.27 -3.76
C ALA A 30 16.62 -1.65 -3.77
N LEU A 31 17.84 -1.79 -3.22
CA LEU A 31 18.55 -3.08 -3.13
C LEU A 31 17.79 -4.12 -2.30
N LEU A 32 17.01 -3.67 -1.32
CA LEU A 32 16.19 -4.52 -0.45
C LEU A 32 15.26 -5.46 -1.24
N ARG A 33 14.83 -5.07 -2.45
CA ARG A 33 13.93 -5.88 -3.28
C ARG A 33 14.51 -7.25 -3.66
N ASN A 34 15.85 -7.39 -3.60
CA ASN A 34 16.55 -8.63 -3.93
C ASN A 34 16.70 -9.57 -2.72
N ALA A 35 16.38 -9.11 -1.51
CA ALA A 35 16.59 -9.87 -0.29
C ALA A 35 15.57 -11.01 -0.14
N LYS A 36 16.03 -12.13 0.42
CA LYS A 36 15.19 -13.23 0.92
C LYS A 36 14.69 -12.87 2.33
N SER A 37 13.64 -12.06 2.41
CA SER A 37 13.14 -11.53 3.67
C SER A 37 11.61 -11.48 3.73
N PHE A 38 11.04 -11.38 4.93
CA PHE A 38 9.59 -11.25 5.12
C PHE A 38 8.99 -10.03 4.40
N PHE A 39 9.76 -8.93 4.27
CA PHE A 39 9.31 -7.70 3.61
C PHE A 39 9.28 -7.79 2.06
N THR A 40 9.90 -8.82 1.48
CA THR A 40 9.71 -9.22 0.08
C THR A 40 8.73 -10.37 -0.08
N GLY A 41 8.12 -10.83 1.04
CA GLY A 41 7.21 -11.97 1.07
C GLY A 41 7.88 -13.34 1.01
N TYR A 42 9.22 -13.39 1.03
CA TYR A 42 9.95 -14.65 0.92
C TYR A 42 9.70 -15.57 2.12
N ASN A 43 9.31 -16.80 1.84
CA ASN A 43 9.21 -17.88 2.80
C ASN A 43 9.38 -19.23 2.08
N SER A 44 10.47 -19.94 2.36
CA SER A 44 10.78 -21.23 1.72
C SER A 44 9.80 -22.35 2.06
N ASN A 45 8.97 -22.18 3.10
CA ASN A 45 8.05 -23.20 3.58
C ASN A 45 6.63 -23.04 3.00
N ILE A 46 6.36 -21.98 2.23
CA ILE A 46 5.04 -21.67 1.67
C ILE A 46 5.15 -21.63 0.14
N LYS A 47 4.34 -22.45 -0.52
CA LYS A 47 4.25 -22.46 -1.99
C LYS A 47 3.81 -21.09 -2.52
N GLY A 48 4.52 -20.56 -3.52
CA GLY A 48 4.28 -19.24 -4.10
C GLY A 48 4.95 -18.08 -3.35
N HIS A 49 5.77 -18.39 -2.34
CA HIS A 49 6.57 -17.41 -1.57
C HIS A 49 8.08 -17.63 -1.76
N GLU A 50 8.46 -18.32 -2.82
CA GLU A 50 9.86 -18.56 -3.18
C GLU A 50 10.55 -17.28 -3.64
N HIS A 51 11.89 -17.31 -3.70
CA HIS A 51 12.65 -16.15 -4.19
C HIS A 51 12.33 -15.88 -5.66
N GLY A 52 12.10 -14.62 -6.01
CA GLY A 52 11.58 -14.20 -7.32
C GLY A 52 10.07 -13.90 -7.33
N ASN A 53 9.30 -14.45 -6.38
CA ASN A 53 7.87 -14.18 -6.21
C ASN A 53 7.64 -13.04 -5.20
N THR A 54 8.11 -11.84 -5.54
CA THR A 54 8.09 -10.68 -4.63
C THR A 54 6.66 -10.27 -4.26
N ARG A 55 6.42 -10.13 -2.95
CA ARG A 55 5.26 -9.42 -2.41
C ARG A 55 5.67 -8.04 -1.91
N TYR A 56 4.86 -7.04 -2.25
CA TYR A 56 5.11 -5.63 -1.98
C TYR A 56 4.50 -5.21 -0.64
N ASN A 57 5.05 -5.76 0.44
CA ASN A 57 4.48 -5.67 1.79
C ASN A 57 4.77 -4.35 2.52
N ILE A 58 5.78 -3.58 2.09
CA ILE A 58 6.20 -2.35 2.77
C ILE A 58 6.21 -1.16 1.81
N TYR A 59 5.88 0.02 2.32
CA TYR A 59 6.05 1.26 1.56
C TYR A 59 7.47 1.81 1.71
N ASN A 60 8.27 1.79 0.65
CA ASN A 60 9.68 2.24 0.70
C ASN A 60 9.87 3.74 0.45
N GLY A 61 8.79 4.51 0.25
CA GLY A 61 8.87 5.95 0.01
C GLY A 61 9.21 6.80 1.25
N GLY A 62 9.28 6.17 2.43
CA GLY A 62 9.64 6.81 3.69
C GLY A 62 8.48 7.53 4.38
N VAL A 63 8.62 7.70 5.71
CA VAL A 63 7.58 8.27 6.58
C VAL A 63 7.13 9.68 6.13
N PRO A 64 8.01 10.64 5.79
CA PRO A 64 7.57 11.98 5.40
C PRO A 64 6.69 11.98 4.14
N ARG A 65 7.04 11.17 3.14
CA ARG A 65 6.27 11.07 1.89
C ARG A 65 4.90 10.44 2.14
N TYR A 66 4.88 9.34 2.90
CA TYR A 66 3.63 8.69 3.27
C TYR A 66 2.69 9.60 4.06
N ALA A 67 3.24 10.35 5.03
CA ALA A 67 2.47 11.32 5.82
C ALA A 67 1.90 12.46 4.95
N SER A 68 2.66 12.91 3.94
CA SER A 68 2.18 13.90 2.97
C SER A 68 0.98 13.38 2.17
N ILE A 69 1.03 12.14 1.68
CA ILE A 69 -0.06 11.50 0.94
C ILE A 69 -1.33 11.41 1.80
N ILE A 70 -1.20 10.97 3.06
CA ILE A 70 -2.34 10.91 4.00
C ILE A 70 -2.91 12.31 4.25
N SER A 71 -2.05 13.30 4.42
CA SER A 71 -2.47 14.68 4.70
C SER A 71 -3.23 15.27 3.52
N GLU A 72 -2.72 15.08 2.29
CA GLU A 72 -3.40 15.49 1.06
C GLU A 72 -4.76 14.83 0.94
N PHE A 73 -4.82 13.51 1.16
CA PHE A 73 -6.06 12.74 1.12
C PHE A 73 -7.10 13.23 2.13
N SER A 74 -6.68 13.48 3.38
CA SER A 74 -7.56 14.02 4.42
C SER A 74 -8.02 15.44 4.13
N ASN A 75 -7.18 16.27 3.49
CA ASN A 75 -7.52 17.65 3.12
C ASN A 75 -8.45 17.70 1.90
N ASN A 76 -8.42 16.66 1.06
CA ASN A 76 -9.28 16.53 -0.12
C ASN A 76 -10.53 15.69 0.17
N GLU A 77 -11.08 15.85 1.36
CA GLU A 77 -12.31 15.18 1.82
C GLU A 77 -12.34 13.65 1.61
N TYR A 78 -11.17 13.00 1.67
CA TYR A 78 -11.03 11.56 1.42
C TYR A 78 -11.49 11.14 0.01
N LYS A 79 -11.20 11.96 -1.02
CA LYS A 79 -11.50 11.66 -2.42
C LYS A 79 -11.14 10.22 -2.81
N GLY A 80 -12.08 9.48 -3.41
CA GLY A 80 -11.93 8.05 -3.73
C GLY A 80 -12.48 7.10 -2.65
N VAL A 81 -12.94 7.65 -1.52
CA VAL A 81 -13.66 6.89 -0.48
C VAL A 81 -15.13 7.25 -0.48
N HIS A 82 -15.97 6.23 -0.59
CA HIS A 82 -17.42 6.32 -0.59
C HIS A 82 -17.95 5.99 0.79
N PHE A 83 -18.49 6.99 1.49
CA PHE A 83 -19.07 6.82 2.83
C PHE A 83 -20.57 6.51 2.75
N GLN A 84 -21.04 5.61 3.61
CA GLN A 84 -22.47 5.31 3.84
C GLN A 84 -22.79 5.53 5.32
#